data_AF-Q7UN12-F1
#
_entry.id   AF-Q7UN12-F1
#
_cell.length_a   1.000
_cell.length_b   1.000
_cell.length_c   1.000
_cell.angle_alpha   90.00
_cell.angle_beta   90.00
_cell.angle_gamma   90.00
#
_symmetry.space_group_name_H-M   'P 1'
#
loop_
_entity.id
_entity.type
_entity.pdbx_description
1 polymer ?
#
loop_
_entity_poly.entity_id
_entity_poly.type
_entity_poly.pdbx_seq_one_letter_code
_entity_poly.pdbx_strand_id
1 'polypeptide(L)' 'MSNSMTKLTELREMSDEQLDATAKEAAETLFRLRFQSQSERLNTPSEIKKNRKTIARVKTIQTERQLAQPQA' A
#
# COMPACT_ATOMS: atom_id res chain seq x y z
N MET A 1 11.66 -14.05 9.78
CA MET A 1 10.36 -14.15 9.06
C MET A 1 10.29 -13.03 8.03
N SER A 2 10.69 -13.30 6.78
CA SER A 2 10.69 -12.31 5.70
C SER A 2 9.33 -12.29 4.99
N ASN A 3 8.30 -11.72 5.62
CA ASN A 3 7.07 -11.39 4.89
C ASN A 3 7.13 -9.92 4.49
N SER A 4 7.98 -9.61 3.51
CA SER A 4 8.03 -8.29 2.89
C SER A 4 6.73 -7.94 2.15
N MET A 5 5.83 -8.89 1.93
CA MET A 5 4.49 -8.63 1.38
C MET A 5 3.51 -8.44 2.54
N THR A 6 3.04 -7.21 2.79
CA THR A 6 1.85 -6.98 3.63
C THR A 6 0.71 -7.80 3.05
N LYS A 7 0.37 -8.89 3.72
CA LYS A 7 -0.65 -9.82 3.26
C LYS A 7 -1.99 -9.12 3.34
N LEU A 8 -2.92 -9.49 2.46
CA LEU A 8 -4.26 -8.88 2.47
C LEU A 8 -4.96 -9.07 3.82
N THR A 9 -4.69 -10.19 4.50
CA THR A 9 -5.19 -10.48 5.84
C THR A 9 -4.69 -9.47 6.87
N GLU A 10 -3.39 -9.19 6.89
CA GLU A 10 -2.78 -8.21 7.79
C GLU A 10 -3.37 -6.81 7.56
N LEU A 11 -3.58 -6.40 6.30
CA LEU A 11 -4.22 -5.13 5.99
C LEU A 11 -5.67 -5.07 6.49
N ARG A 12 -6.42 -6.17 6.44
CA ARG A 12 -7.82 -6.19 6.93
C ARG A 12 -7.92 -6.09 8.45
N GLU A 13 -6.88 -6.51 9.17
CA GLU A 13 -6.78 -6.42 10.63
C GLU A 13 -6.35 -5.03 11.12
N MET A 14 -5.78 -4.18 10.25
CA MET A 14 -5.38 -2.81 10.58
C MET A 14 -6.57 -1.89 10.85
N SER A 15 -6.41 -0.93 11.77
CA SER A 15 -7.36 0.19 11.92
C SER A 15 -7.36 1.11 10.68
N ASP A 16 -8.37 1.98 10.54
CA ASP A 16 -8.42 2.93 9.42
C ASP A 16 -7.22 3.88 9.43
N GLU A 17 -6.76 4.32 10.60
CA GLU A 17 -5.56 5.14 10.77
C GLU A 17 -4.28 4.40 10.34
N GLN A 18 -4.16 3.11 10.70
CA GLN A 18 -3.04 2.27 10.30
C GLN A 18 -3.04 2.00 8.79
N LEU A 19 -4.21 1.80 8.20
CA LEU A 19 -4.38 1.70 6.75
C LEU A 19 -3.91 2.99 6.06
N ASP A 20 -4.34 4.15 6.54
CA ASP A 20 -3.90 5.45 6.00
C ASP A 20 -2.38 5.63 6.10
N ALA A 21 -1.80 5.33 7.26
CA ALA A 21 -0.35 5.38 7.45
C ALA A 21 0.38 4.45 6.47
N THR A 22 -0.11 3.21 6.31
CA THR A 22 0.45 2.22 5.37
C THR A 22 0.38 2.71 3.92
N ALA A 23 -0.75 3.31 3.51
CA ALA A 23 -0.89 3.86 2.17
C ALA A 23 0.05 5.04 1.93
N LYS A 24 0.25 5.92 2.93
CA LYS A 24 1.19 7.05 2.85
C LYS A 24 2.63 6.57 2.70
N GLU A 25 3.07 5.65 3.54
CA GLU A 25 4.44 5.09 3.47
C GLU A 25 4.70 4.41 2.11
N ALA A 26 3.73 3.64 1.61
CA ALA A 26 3.83 3.00 0.30
C ALA A 26 3.89 4.04 -0.84
N ALA A 27 3.16 5.15 -0.72
CA ALA A 27 3.18 6.24 -1.71
C ALA A 27 4.53 6.98 -1.71
N GLU A 28 5.09 7.29 -0.54
CA GLU A 28 6.42 7.89 -0.40
C GLU A 28 7.52 7.00 -0.97
N THR A 29 7.47 5.71 -0.66
CA THR A 29 8.40 4.71 -1.20
C THR A 29 8.26 4.61 -2.72
N LEU A 30 7.03 4.60 -3.24
CA LEU A 30 6.77 4.60 -4.67
C LEU A 30 7.33 5.86 -5.34
N PHE A 31 7.21 7.03 -4.73
CA PHE A 31 7.75 8.28 -5.24
C PHE A 31 9.29 8.23 -5.32
N ARG A 32 9.95 7.82 -4.22
CA ARG A 32 11.40 7.64 -4.17
C ARG A 32 11.90 6.66 -5.23
N LEU A 33 11.25 5.51 -5.36
CA LEU A 33 11.62 4.50 -6.35
C LEU A 33 11.43 4.99 -7.78
N ARG A 34 10.37 5.76 -8.07
CA ARG A 34 10.16 6.35 -9.40
C ARG A 34 11.27 7.34 -9.74
N PHE A 35 11.64 8.20 -8.80
CA PHE A 35 12.75 9.14 -9.02
C PHE A 35 14.06 8.40 -9.27
N GLN A 36 14.39 7.42 -8.44
CA GLN A 36 15.59 6.60 -8.61
C GLN A 36 15.59 5.81 -9.93
N SER A 37 14.43 5.33 -10.39
CA SER A 37 14.32 4.60 -11.66
C SER A 37 14.61 5.44 -12.90
N GLN A 38 14.50 6.77 -12.79
CA GLN A 38 14.78 7.69 -13.89
C GLN A 38 16.27 8.02 -13.98
N SER A 39 16.98 8.07 -12.85
CA SER A 39 18.41 8.37 -12.83
C SER A 39 19.27 7.12 -13.03
N GLU A 40 18.85 5.97 -12.48
CA GLU A 40 19.66 4.75 -12.42
C GLU A 40 18.79 3.49 -12.58
N ARG A 41 19.42 2.37 -12.98
CA ARG A 41 18.73 1.08 -13.01
C ARG A 41 18.42 0.64 -11.57
N LEU A 42 17.15 0.49 -11.25
CA LEU A 42 16.74 -0.07 -9.97
C LEU A 42 17.13 -1.55 -9.86
N ASN A 43 17.73 -1.91 -8.73
CA ASN A 43 17.98 -3.32 -8.37
C ASN A 43 16.67 -4.07 -8.05
N THR A 44 15.64 -3.35 -7.60
CA THR A 44 14.36 -3.93 -7.17
C THR A 44 13.14 -3.30 -7.86
N PRO A 45 12.99 -3.43 -9.20
CA PRO A 45 11.83 -2.88 -9.93
C PRO A 45 10.48 -3.43 -9.45
N SER A 46 10.48 -4.65 -8.90
CA SER A 46 9.31 -5.29 -8.31
C SER A 46 8.69 -4.48 -7.16
N GLU A 47 9.48 -3.69 -6.43
CA GLU A 47 9.00 -2.87 -5.32
C GLU A 47 8.07 -1.75 -5.79
N ILE A 48 8.25 -1.22 -7.00
CA ILE A 48 7.30 -0.26 -7.59
C ILE A 48 5.92 -0.90 -7.73
N LYS A 49 5.88 -2.11 -8.29
CA LYS A 49 4.63 -2.86 -8.49
C LYS A 49 3.99 -3.22 -7.15
N LYS A 50 4.80 -3.59 -6.17
CA LYS A 50 4.36 -3.96 -4.83
C LYS A 50 3.74 -2.79 -4.08
N ASN A 51 4.42 -1.65 -4.00
CA ASN A 51 3.89 -0.44 -3.35
C ASN A 51 2.57 0.02 -4.01
N ARG A 52 2.49 -0.01 -5.34
CA ARG A 52 1.23 0.28 -6.06
C ARG A 52 0.10 -0.67 -5.64
N LYS A 53 0.39 -1.97 -5.51
CA LYS A 53 -0.59 -2.97 -5.06
C LYS A 53 -1.01 -2.76 -3.61
N THR A 54 -0.07 -2.39 -2.72
CA THR A 54 -0.40 -2.08 -1.32
C THR A 54 -1.37 -0.92 -1.24
N ILE A 55 -1.09 0.19 -1.92
CA ILE A 55 -2.00 1.35 -1.97
C ILE A 55 -3.37 0.95 -2.51
N ALA A 56 -3.42 0.17 -3.61
CA ALA A 56 -4.68 -0.27 -4.18
C ALA A 56 -5.49 -1.12 -3.20
N ARG A 57 -4.85 -2.09 -2.52
CA ARG A 57 -5.50 -2.95 -1.53
C ARG A 57 -6.05 -2.17 -0.35
N VAL A 58 -5.26 -1.24 0.19
CA VAL A 58 -5.69 -0.36 1.28
C VAL A 58 -6.93 0.42 0.88
N LYS A 59 -6.89 1.09 -0.28
CA LYS A 59 -8.03 1.86 -0.78
C LYS A 59 -9.27 0.99 -0.98
N THR A 60 -9.11 -0.22 -1.51
CA THR A 60 -10.23 -1.18 -1.64
C THR A 60 -10.83 -1.51 -0.27
N ILE A 61 -10.02 -1.84 0.74
CA ILE A 61 -10.51 -2.13 2.10
C ILE A 61 -11.24 -0.93 2.70
N GLN A 62 -10.69 0.28 2.54
CA GLN A 62 -11.33 1.51 3.02
C GLN A 62 -12.70 1.73 2.35
N THR A 63 -12.80 1.51 1.03
CA THR A 63 -14.08 1.56 0.32
C THR A 63 -15.04 0.47 0.79
N GLU A 64 -14.58 -0.78 0.98
CA GLU A 64 -15.39 -1.87 1.54
C GLU A 64 -15.96 -1.50 2.92
N ARG A 65 -15.13 -0.94 3.80
CA ARG A 65 -15.54 -0.47 5.14
C ARG A 65 -16.56 0.65 5.07
N GLN A 66 -16.35 1.63 4.19
CA GLN A 66 -17.28 2.74 4.00
C GLN A 66 -18.65 2.24 3.49
N LEU A 67 -18.67 1.26 2.58
CA LEU A 67 -19.91 0.68 2.06
C LEU A 67 -20.62 -0.22 3.09
N ALA A 68 -19.90 -0.78 4.05
CA ALA A 68 -20.46 -1.61 5.12
C ALA A 68 -21.06 -0.79 6.27
N GLN A 69 -20.68 0.49 6.41
CA GLN A 69 -21.33 1.38 7.36
C GLN A 69 -22.77 1.63 6.89
N PRO A 70 -23.78 1.49 7.78
CA PRO A 70 -25.14 1.83 7.45
C PRO A 70 -25.17 3.27 6.94
N GLN A 71 -25.64 3.48 5.71
CA GLN A 71 -26.01 4.81 5.24
C GLN A 71 -27.19 5.23 6.15
N ALA A 72 -26.89 6.06 7.15
CA ALA A 72 -27.91 6.72 7.96
C ALA A 72 -28.86 7.51 7.06
#